data_AF-A0A1W0W237-F1
#
_entry.id   AF-A0A1W0W237-F1
#
_cell.length_a   1.000
_cell.length_b   1.000
_cell.length_c   1.000
_cell.angle_alpha   90.00
_cell.angle_beta   90.00
_cell.angle_gamma   90.00
#
_symmetry.space_group_name_H-M   'P 1'
#
loop_
_entity.id
_entity.type
_entity.pdbx_description
1 polymer ?
#
loop_
_entity_poly.entity_id
_entity_poly.type
_entity_poly.pdbx_seq_one_letter_code
_entity_poly.pdbx_strand_id
1 'polypeptide(L)'
;DSISSMVLDSVMAIESVDVLDSDVVPVDVPDYVEVVRCARCGMFHAGGVFGEACYQAGCKARMCACCGLIHSDYDLTSWILHCIEKFDCELYMPDVDKLEMDGDTIILPDENVQMKLDEIYNMKKLENDKLKQDAKKEQ
;
A
#
# COMPACT_ATOMS: atom_id res chain seq x y z
N ASP A 1 -53.13 3.94 -41.62
CA ASP A 1 -52.47 2.80 -40.98
C ASP A 1 -51.03 3.18 -40.68
N SER A 2 -50.44 3.09 -39.49
CA SER A 2 -50.92 2.94 -38.12
C SER A 2 -49.76 3.40 -37.24
N ILE A 3 -50.08 4.15 -36.18
CA ILE A 3 -49.22 4.55 -35.07
C ILE A 3 -48.98 3.31 -34.17
N SER A 4 -47.80 3.13 -33.56
CA SER A 4 -47.77 2.72 -32.14
C SER A 4 -46.38 2.82 -31.49
N SER A 5 -46.31 3.76 -30.54
CA SER A 5 -45.37 3.81 -29.43
C SER A 5 -45.66 2.65 -28.48
N MET A 6 -44.68 1.76 -28.25
CA MET A 6 -44.84 0.67 -27.29
C MET A 6 -44.44 1.17 -25.89
N VAL A 7 -45.43 1.72 -25.19
CA VAL A 7 -45.43 1.83 -23.73
C VAL A 7 -45.60 0.42 -23.19
N LEU A 8 -44.58 -0.10 -22.49
CA LEU A 8 -44.69 -1.35 -21.73
C LEU A 8 -45.26 -1.01 -20.36
N ASP A 9 -46.59 -0.83 -20.30
CA ASP A 9 -47.36 -0.92 -19.06
C ASP A 9 -47.45 -2.39 -18.67
N SER A 10 -46.52 -2.84 -17.82
CA SER A 10 -46.56 -4.18 -17.24
C SER A 10 -47.23 -4.10 -15.86
N VAL A 11 -48.56 -4.05 -15.85
CA VAL A 11 -49.38 -4.26 -14.65
C VAL A 11 -49.46 -5.76 -14.40
N MET A 12 -48.57 -6.29 -13.55
CA MET A 12 -48.76 -7.64 -13.01
C MET A 12 -49.76 -7.54 -11.87
N ALA A 13 -50.98 -7.99 -12.15
CA ALA A 13 -52.01 -8.24 -11.15
C ALA A 13 -51.43 -9.13 -10.04
N ILE A 14 -51.31 -8.58 -8.83
CA ILE A 14 -50.95 -9.36 -7.65
C ILE A 14 -52.26 -9.99 -7.18
N GLU A 15 -52.48 -11.22 -7.64
CA GLU A 15 -53.58 -12.08 -7.22
C GLU A 15 -53.45 -12.30 -5.70
N SER A 16 -54.52 -11.94 -5.01
CA SER A 16 -54.70 -12.05 -3.57
C SER A 16 -54.51 -13.49 -3.09
N VAL A 17 -53.68 -13.69 -2.05
CA VAL A 17 -53.65 -14.91 -1.26
C VAL A 17 -53.66 -14.54 0.23
N ASP A 18 -54.49 -15.28 0.95
CA ASP A 18 -55.05 -14.98 2.27
C ASP A 18 -54.05 -14.75 3.40
N VAL A 19 -54.51 -13.94 4.36
CA VAL A 19 -53.92 -13.71 5.68
C VAL A 19 -53.74 -15.05 6.40
N LEU A 20 -52.50 -15.45 6.64
CA LEU A 20 -52.17 -16.38 7.72
C LEU A 20 -51.21 -15.67 8.69
N ASP A 21 -51.77 -15.52 9.88
CA ASP A 21 -51.23 -15.06 11.14
C ASP A 21 -49.96 -15.83 11.59
N SER A 22 -49.22 -15.22 12.52
CA SER A 22 -48.07 -15.72 13.29
C SER A 22 -46.64 -15.47 12.76
N ASP A 23 -46.01 -14.50 13.45
CA ASP A 23 -44.57 -14.35 13.73
C ASP A 23 -43.62 -13.92 12.60
N VAL A 24 -43.77 -12.66 12.17
CA VAL A 24 -42.64 -11.90 11.64
C VAL A 24 -41.67 -11.62 12.80
N VAL A 25 -40.67 -12.50 12.96
CA VAL A 25 -39.43 -12.12 13.62
C VAL A 25 -38.84 -10.98 12.78
N PRO A 26 -38.58 -9.78 13.33
CA PRO A 26 -37.83 -8.79 12.59
C PRO A 26 -36.47 -9.43 12.29
N VAL A 27 -36.18 -9.67 11.01
CA VAL A 27 -34.79 -9.90 10.60
C VAL A 27 -34.13 -8.54 10.80
N ASP A 28 -33.51 -8.36 11.96
CA ASP A 28 -32.64 -7.23 12.26
C ASP A 28 -31.49 -7.28 11.24
N VAL A 29 -31.68 -6.60 10.12
CA VAL A 29 -30.58 -6.24 9.22
C VAL A 29 -29.86 -5.12 9.96
N PRO A 30 -28.63 -5.32 10.47
CA PRO A 30 -27.92 -4.23 11.11
C PRO A 30 -27.67 -3.14 10.06
N ASP A 31 -28.40 -2.03 10.18
CA ASP A 31 -28.44 -0.91 9.23
C ASP A 31 -27.17 -0.04 9.27
N TYR A 32 -26.12 -0.52 9.95
CA TYR A 32 -24.84 0.16 10.03
C TYR A 32 -23.73 -0.78 9.53
N VAL A 33 -23.29 -0.56 8.30
CA VAL A 33 -22.00 -1.08 7.87
C VAL A 33 -20.94 -0.21 8.54
N GLU A 34 -20.26 -0.74 9.55
CA GLU A 34 -19.20 0.00 10.24
C GLU A 34 -18.09 0.38 9.25
N VAL A 35 -17.92 1.67 8.98
CA VAL A 35 -16.89 2.19 8.10
C VAL A 35 -15.65 2.50 8.93
N VAL A 36 -14.64 1.65 8.82
CA VAL A 36 -13.41 1.73 9.62
C VAL A 36 -12.28 2.34 8.78
N ARG A 37 -11.56 3.31 9.32
CA ARG A 37 -10.32 3.80 8.69
C ARG A 37 -9.24 2.73 8.82
N CYS A 38 -8.70 2.28 7.70
CA CYS A 38 -7.60 1.31 7.71
C CYS A 38 -6.27 2.01 8.03
N ALA A 39 -5.56 1.52 9.03
CA ALA A 39 -4.21 1.99 9.36
C ALA A 39 -3.16 1.68 8.27
N ARG A 40 -3.43 0.72 7.38
CA ARG A 40 -2.49 0.28 6.33
C ARG A 40 -2.57 1.13 5.06
N CYS A 41 -3.78 1.53 4.65
CA CYS A 41 -3.99 2.30 3.41
C CYS A 41 -4.47 3.73 3.63
N GLY A 42 -4.86 4.10 4.85
CA GLY A 42 -5.44 5.41 5.16
C GLY A 42 -6.87 5.63 4.63
N MET A 43 -7.42 4.69 3.87
CA MET A 43 -8.78 4.74 3.31
C MET A 43 -9.80 4.05 4.24
N PHE A 44 -11.08 4.36 4.01
CA PHE A 44 -12.20 3.86 4.79
C PHE A 44 -12.78 2.59 4.15
N HIS A 45 -12.97 1.53 4.94
CA HIS A 45 -13.49 0.23 4.49
C HIS A 45 -14.74 -0.18 5.28
N ALA A 46 -15.72 -0.71 4.55
CA ALA A 46 -16.94 -1.28 5.11
C ALA A 46 -16.65 -2.62 5.83
N GLY A 47 -17.15 -2.75 7.07
CA GLY A 47 -17.20 -4.02 7.81
C GLY A 47 -15.88 -4.49 8.42
N GLY A 48 -14.84 -3.64 8.49
CA GLY A 48 -13.56 -3.98 9.14
C GLY A 48 -12.76 -5.13 8.49
N VAL A 49 -13.27 -5.76 7.41
CA VAL A 49 -12.58 -6.80 6.67
C VAL A 49 -11.66 -6.16 5.64
N PHE A 50 -10.38 -6.09 5.97
CA PHE A 50 -9.34 -5.58 5.07
C PHE A 50 -8.98 -6.64 4.02
N GLY A 51 -9.73 -6.66 2.93
CA GLY A 51 -9.47 -7.53 1.78
C GLY A 51 -8.29 -7.05 0.91
N GLU A 52 -8.02 -7.79 -0.15
CA GLU A 52 -6.95 -7.49 -1.12
C GLU A 52 -7.08 -6.09 -1.74
N ALA A 53 -8.31 -5.61 -1.95
CA ALA A 53 -8.57 -4.24 -2.42
C ALA A 53 -8.05 -3.16 -1.45
N CYS A 54 -8.11 -3.41 -0.13
CA CYS A 54 -7.54 -2.52 0.88
C CYS A 54 -6.02 -2.50 0.82
N TYR A 55 -5.41 -3.68 0.66
CA TYR A 55 -3.97 -3.81 0.51
C TYR A 55 -3.48 -3.09 -0.75
N GLN A 56 -4.10 -3.33 -1.90
CA GLN A 56 -3.77 -2.66 -3.15
C GLN A 56 -3.96 -1.13 -3.09
N ALA A 57 -5.04 -0.64 -2.47
CA ALA A 57 -5.25 0.80 -2.27
C ALA A 57 -4.15 1.42 -1.41
N GLY A 58 -3.70 0.69 -0.36
CA GLY A 58 -2.62 1.15 0.51
C GLY A 58 -1.25 1.09 -0.13
N CYS A 59 -1.01 0.13 -1.02
CA CYS A 59 0.18 0.11 -1.85
C CYS A 59 0.17 1.33 -2.77
N LYS A 60 -0.91 1.54 -3.53
CA LYS A 60 -1.04 2.69 -4.44
C LYS A 60 -0.86 4.05 -3.75
N ALA A 61 -1.37 4.20 -2.52
CA ALA A 61 -1.24 5.45 -1.77
C ALA A 61 0.16 5.68 -1.18
N ARG A 62 0.96 4.63 -0.98
CA ARG A 62 2.31 4.70 -0.37
C ARG A 62 3.45 4.47 -1.36
N MET A 63 3.11 4.14 -2.61
CA MET A 63 4.08 3.97 -3.69
C MET A 63 4.76 5.30 -3.99
N CYS A 64 6.08 5.25 -4.09
CA CYS A 64 6.88 6.38 -4.51
C CYS A 64 6.53 6.75 -5.96
N ALA A 65 6.32 8.03 -6.24
CA ALA A 65 6.04 8.51 -7.60
C ALA A 65 7.26 8.37 -8.54
N CYS A 66 8.48 8.32 -7.97
CA CYS A 66 9.71 8.18 -8.74
C CYS A 66 9.93 6.72 -9.18
N CYS A 67 9.93 5.77 -8.24
CA CYS A 67 10.31 4.39 -8.51
C CYS A 67 9.16 3.36 -8.40
N GLY A 68 7.95 3.78 -8.01
CA GLY A 68 6.81 2.87 -7.86
C GLY A 68 6.90 1.88 -6.69
N LEU A 69 7.96 1.93 -5.87
CA LEU A 69 8.13 1.07 -4.71
C LEU A 69 7.54 1.69 -3.43
N ILE A 70 7.18 0.85 -2.47
CA ILE A 70 6.84 1.28 -1.11
C ILE A 70 8.12 1.28 -0.28
N HIS A 71 8.68 2.46 0.01
CA HIS A 71 10.00 2.56 0.66
C HIS A 71 10.07 1.83 2.02
N SER A 72 8.97 1.85 2.79
CA SER A 72 8.93 1.20 4.11
C SER A 72 9.21 -0.30 4.07
N ASP A 73 8.98 -0.96 2.93
CA ASP A 73 9.21 -2.39 2.78
C ASP A 73 10.71 -2.71 2.64
N TYR A 74 11.54 -1.69 2.34
CA TYR A 74 12.98 -1.80 2.11
C TYR A 74 13.83 -1.09 3.18
N ASP A 75 13.22 -0.38 4.13
CA ASP A 75 13.93 0.31 5.21
C ASP A 75 14.81 -0.65 6.02
N LEU A 76 14.26 -1.83 6.40
CA LEU A 76 15.00 -2.84 7.15
C LEU A 76 16.23 -3.35 6.38
N THR A 77 16.06 -3.63 5.09
CA THR A 77 17.13 -4.11 4.22
C THR A 77 18.21 -3.04 4.04
N SER A 78 17.81 -1.78 3.83
CA SER A 78 18.72 -0.64 3.73
C SER A 78 19.57 -0.47 4.99
N TRP A 79 18.95 -0.68 6.15
CA TRP A 79 19.62 -0.60 7.42
C TRP A 79 20.60 -1.76 7.65
N ILE A 80 20.21 -2.99 7.31
CA ILE A 80 21.07 -4.16 7.48
C ILE A 80 22.26 -4.13 6.51
N LEU A 81 22.04 -3.83 5.23
CA LEU A 81 23.06 -3.96 4.19
C LEU A 81 23.97 -2.74 4.09
N HIS A 82 23.40 -1.54 4.19
CA HIS A 82 24.12 -0.29 3.91
C HIS A 82 24.17 0.64 5.13
N CYS A 83 23.62 0.20 6.26
CA CYS A 83 23.44 1.01 7.45
C CYS A 83 22.64 2.28 7.18
N ILE A 84 21.79 2.33 6.16
CA ILE A 84 20.98 3.52 5.87
C ILE A 84 19.64 3.36 6.60
N GLU A 85 19.23 4.37 7.37
CA GLU A 85 18.04 4.25 8.24
C GLU A 85 16.74 4.05 7.45
N LYS A 86 16.64 4.68 6.28
CA LYS A 86 15.47 4.57 5.39
C LYS A 86 15.90 4.33 3.95
N PHE A 87 15.11 3.57 3.22
CA PHE A 87 15.35 3.34 1.81
C PHE A 87 15.24 4.65 1.03
N ASP A 88 16.31 4.96 0.28
CA ASP A 88 16.40 6.14 -0.58
C ASP A 88 16.47 5.70 -2.05
N CYS A 89 15.36 5.85 -2.78
CA CYS A 89 15.31 5.46 -4.17
C CYS A 89 16.25 6.27 -5.06
N GLU A 90 16.60 7.51 -4.72
CA GLU A 90 17.52 8.33 -5.52
C GLU A 90 18.98 7.87 -5.36
N LEU A 91 19.29 7.21 -4.23
CA LEU A 91 20.59 6.60 -4.01
C LEU A 91 20.75 5.32 -4.83
N TYR A 92 19.77 4.41 -4.75
CA TYR A 92 19.86 3.10 -5.42
C TYR A 92 19.48 3.15 -6.89
N MET A 93 18.48 3.95 -7.25
CA MET A 93 17.95 4.07 -8.61
C MET A 93 17.93 5.56 -9.02
N PRO A 94 19.11 6.17 -9.21
CA PRO A 94 19.22 7.61 -9.49
C PRO A 94 18.52 8.02 -10.79
N ASP A 95 18.39 7.10 -11.74
CA ASP A 95 17.69 7.33 -13.01
C ASP A 95 16.92 6.06 -13.39
N VAL A 96 15.62 6.07 -13.08
CA VAL A 96 14.71 4.93 -13.32
C VAL A 96 14.58 4.62 -14.81
N ASP A 97 14.68 5.63 -15.68
CA ASP A 97 14.58 5.47 -17.14
C ASP A 97 15.82 4.78 -17.75
N LYS A 98 16.94 4.77 -17.01
CA LYS A 98 18.21 4.17 -17.44
C LYS A 98 18.52 2.85 -16.73
N LEU A 99 17.58 2.31 -15.95
CA LEU A 99 17.78 1.02 -15.29
C LEU A 99 17.83 -0.08 -16.36
N GLU A 100 18.91 -0.84 -16.32
CA GLU A 100 19.06 -2.05 -17.12
C GLU A 100 18.51 -3.24 -16.33
N MET A 101 17.79 -4.12 -17.02
CA MET A 101 17.18 -5.31 -16.44
C MET A 101 17.83 -6.55 -17.03
N ASP A 102 18.24 -7.48 -16.17
CA ASP A 102 18.62 -8.86 -16.54
C ASP A 102 17.59 -9.83 -15.95
N GLY A 103 16.56 -10.15 -16.74
CA GLY A 103 15.40 -10.90 -16.28
C GLY A 103 14.67 -10.16 -15.16
N ASP A 104 14.61 -10.79 -13.98
CA ASP A 104 14.01 -10.23 -12.76
C ASP A 104 15.01 -9.41 -11.92
N THR A 105 16.25 -9.26 -12.39
CA THR A 105 17.32 -8.57 -11.67
C THR A 105 17.53 -7.17 -12.22
N ILE A 106 17.51 -6.15 -11.36
CA ILE A 106 17.90 -4.78 -11.72
C ILE A 106 19.43 -4.70 -11.70
N ILE A 107 20.03 -4.26 -12.81
CA ILE A 107 21.45 -3.94 -12.89
C ILE A 107 21.63 -2.49 -12.44
N LEU A 108 22.23 -2.32 -11.26
CA LEU A 108 22.51 -0.99 -10.73
C LEU A 108 23.66 -0.34 -11.53
N PRO A 109 23.56 0.95 -11.90
CA PRO A 109 24.66 1.66 -12.55
C PRO A 109 25.85 1.75 -11.57
N ASP A 110 26.86 0.94 -11.86
CA ASP A 110 27.79 0.42 -10.85
C ASP A 110 28.60 1.51 -10.16
N GLU A 111 29.15 2.47 -10.91
CA GLU A 111 30.14 3.41 -10.37
C GLU A 111 29.54 4.45 -9.42
N ASN A 112 28.43 5.09 -9.79
CA ASN A 112 27.87 6.20 -8.99
C ASN A 112 27.14 5.71 -7.74
N VAL A 113 26.51 4.54 -7.79
CA VAL A 113 25.79 3.97 -6.65
C VAL A 113 26.78 3.40 -5.64
N GLN A 114 27.77 2.60 -6.09
CA GLN A 114 28.77 2.03 -5.20
C GLN A 114 29.59 3.11 -4.48
N MET A 115 30.04 4.15 -5.20
CA MET A 115 30.81 5.24 -4.61
C MET A 115 30.06 5.92 -3.46
N LYS A 116 28.76 6.22 -3.64
CA LYS A 116 27.93 6.82 -2.59
C LYS A 116 27.72 5.87 -1.40
N LEU A 117 27.56 4.57 -1.64
CA LEU A 117 27.42 3.57 -0.58
C LEU A 117 28.71 3.45 0.25
N ASP A 118 29.87 3.46 -0.42
CA ASP A 118 31.18 3.43 0.24
C ASP A 118 31.40 4.69 1.09
N GLU A 119 31.03 5.86 0.60
CA GLU A 119 31.06 7.11 1.37
C GLU A 119 30.23 7.01 2.65
N ILE A 120 28.98 6.53 2.55
CA ILE A 120 28.09 6.33 3.69
C ILE A 120 28.70 5.36 4.70
N TYR A 121 29.22 4.22 4.23
CA TYR A 121 29.87 3.24 5.09
C TYR A 121 31.07 3.83 5.83
N ASN A 122 31.93 4.55 5.12
CA ASN A 122 33.12 5.18 5.69
C ASN A 122 32.78 6.24 6.74
N MET A 123 31.75 7.06 6.49
CA MET A 123 31.26 8.04 7.47
C MET A 123 30.75 7.36 8.73
N LYS A 124 29.92 6.32 8.61
CA LYS A 124 29.39 5.58 9.77
C LYS A 124 30.47 4.86 10.56
N LYS A 125 31.48 4.32 9.86
CA LYS A 125 32.64 3.73 10.52
C LYS A 125 33.39 4.76 11.36
N LEU A 126 33.64 5.95 10.81
CA LEU A 126 34.29 7.05 11.51
C LEU A 126 33.48 7.52 12.74
N GLU A 127 32.16 7.64 12.62
CA GLU A 127 31.27 7.99 13.73
C GLU A 127 31.35 6.95 14.86
N ASN A 128 31.27 5.67 14.52
CA ASN A 128 31.37 4.58 15.49
C ASN A 128 32.73 4.54 16.19
N ASP A 129 33.81 4.81 15.47
CA ASP A 129 35.16 4.85 16.05
C ASP A 129 35.32 6.03 17.02
N LYS A 130 34.72 7.20 16.71
CA LYS A 130 34.67 8.36 17.62
C LYS A 130 33.88 8.05 18.88
N LEU A 131 32.67 7.47 18.75
CA LEU A 131 31.84 7.07 19.89
C LEU A 131 32.58 6.10 20.82
N LYS A 132 33.33 5.14 20.26
CA LYS A 132 34.16 4.22 21.05
C LYS A 132 35.34 4.91 21.74
N GLN A 133 35.92 5.93 21.12
CA GLN A 133 37.00 6.71 21.75
C GLN A 133 36.47 7.57 22.90
N ASP A 134 35.30 8.17 22.75
CA ASP A 134 34.71 9.03 23.77
C ASP A 134 34.21 8.21 24.97
N ALA A 135 33.58 7.06 24.73
CA ALA A 135 33.21 6.12 25.80
C ALA A 135 34.40 5.60 26.62
N LYS A 136 35.61 5.53 26.01
CA LYS A 136 36.85 5.17 26.70
C LYS A 136 37.48 6.31 27.50
N LYS A 137 37.12 7.56 27.22
CA LYS A 137 37.60 8.74 27.98
C LYS A 137 36.74 9.04 29.20
N GLU A 138 35.49 8.58 29.19
CA GLU A 138 34.53 8.73 30.29
C GLU A 138 34.64 7.61 31.35
N GLN A 139 35.56 6.65 31.17
CA GLN A 139 35.82 5.51 32.05
C GLN A 139 37.19 5.62 32.72
#